data_AF-A0A6V7WCY4-F1
#
_entry.id   AF-A0A6V7WCY4-F1
#
_cell.length_a   1.000
_cell.length_b   1.000
_cell.length_c   1.000
_cell.angle_alpha   90.00
_cell.angle_beta   90.00
_cell.angle_gamma   90.00
#
_symmetry.space_group_name_H-M   'P 1'
#
loop_
_entity.id
_entity.type
_entity.pdbx_description
1 polymer ?
#
loop_
_entity_poly.entity_id
_entity_poly.type
_entity_poly.pdbx_seq_one_letter_code
_entity_poly.pdbx_strand_id
1 'polypeptide(L)'
;MNNNKILTRQILPEVEISINLNGITISSDRLTPSRFVAYDIGGKCRECKSTEVELDFVVTKDGITIYCTRISGTRFVPFDSTYELPGICFFRIKNKGRVFNIPYGSVKPQPPLQTQQQIQTATLNNQTTISAKQSKPKQPINSQKPTKHTNENILKETNEENKENVLLNEFFDSLDAATTGIPSQIDKMNNLKKHATEMEEEEMAAIEALYNIPPFSDKDLKFKIPFGMIISGPSSSGKSTLLLKFISEASDLINPKPKSILYCFGEMSNIVPILQKSGVSVYSGVPPEDLIKKYQKPLLLILDDLLMTIDEKYLSELFTKKSHHQNFAIVFVTQNLFERKIKVARQNAQYIIIMRSPNSVLSVRNIGVQLFPRKLDYFLDAYRQATNKPFGYLVIDMHASSDPGLRLRTSIFKEDEEKIIFIPKNRA
;
A
#
# COMPACT_ATOMS: atom_id res chain seq x y z
N MET A 1 3.30 1.42 -23.52
CA MET A 1 2.92 0.45 -22.46
C MET A 1 1.42 0.05 -22.44
N ASN A 2 0.58 0.44 -23.41
CA ASN A 2 -0.89 0.23 -23.36
C ASN A 2 -1.42 -1.00 -24.13
N ASN A 3 -0.68 -1.56 -25.09
CA ASN A 3 -1.16 -2.69 -25.92
C ASN A 3 -1.33 -4.01 -25.16
N ASN A 4 -0.51 -4.26 -24.14
CA ASN A 4 -0.63 -5.49 -23.34
C ASN A 4 -1.92 -5.57 -22.52
N LYS A 5 -2.49 -4.42 -22.09
CA LYS A 5 -3.77 -4.36 -21.36
C LYS A 5 -4.98 -4.69 -22.24
N ILE A 6 -4.90 -4.40 -23.53
CA ILE A 6 -5.97 -4.65 -24.51
C ILE A 6 -6.00 -6.15 -24.86
N LEU A 7 -4.83 -6.74 -25.12
CA LEU A 7 -4.68 -8.19 -25.33
C LEU A 7 -5.11 -9.02 -24.11
N THR A 8 -4.79 -8.60 -22.88
CA THR A 8 -5.23 -9.34 -21.68
C THR A 8 -6.76 -9.32 -21.49
N ARG A 9 -7.42 -8.23 -21.87
CA ARG A 9 -8.89 -8.11 -21.83
C ARG A 9 -9.59 -8.97 -22.89
N GLN A 10 -8.98 -9.15 -24.05
CA GLN A 10 -9.53 -10.01 -25.11
C GLN A 10 -9.38 -11.51 -24.79
N ILE A 11 -8.27 -11.90 -24.16
CA ILE A 11 -7.96 -13.31 -23.90
C ILE A 11 -8.74 -13.85 -22.71
N LEU A 12 -8.88 -13.09 -21.60
CA LEU A 12 -9.44 -13.62 -20.36
C LEU A 12 -10.90 -13.16 -20.14
N PRO A 13 -11.85 -14.07 -19.87
CA PRO A 13 -13.23 -13.68 -19.56
C PRO A 13 -13.27 -12.89 -18.25
N GLU A 14 -13.68 -11.62 -18.31
CA GLU A 14 -14.03 -10.84 -17.12
C GLU A 14 -15.46 -11.20 -16.70
N VAL A 15 -15.61 -11.67 -15.47
CA VAL A 15 -16.89 -12.08 -14.90
C VAL A 15 -17.16 -11.24 -13.66
N GLU A 16 -18.31 -10.59 -13.65
CA GLU A 16 -18.83 -9.88 -12.49
C GLU A 16 -19.97 -10.70 -11.88
N ILE A 17 -19.87 -10.97 -10.58
CA ILE A 17 -20.87 -11.71 -9.82
C ILE A 17 -21.52 -10.75 -8.83
N SER A 18 -22.83 -10.58 -8.95
CA SER A 18 -23.65 -9.77 -8.05
C SER A 18 -24.62 -10.66 -7.30
N ILE A 19 -24.57 -10.60 -5.97
CA ILE A 19 -25.40 -11.43 -5.10
C ILE A 19 -26.53 -10.60 -4.51
N ASN A 20 -27.75 -11.11 -4.54
CA ASN A 20 -28.90 -10.53 -3.84
C ASN A 20 -29.63 -11.57 -2.98
N LEU A 21 -30.76 -11.18 -2.35
CA LEU A 21 -31.53 -12.06 -1.47
C LEU A 21 -32.18 -13.25 -2.20
N ASN A 22 -32.34 -13.16 -3.51
CA ASN A 22 -33.10 -14.12 -4.31
C ASN A 22 -32.20 -14.99 -5.20
N GLY A 23 -30.94 -14.61 -5.39
CA GLY A 23 -30.00 -15.35 -6.24
C GLY A 23 -28.75 -14.57 -6.60
N ILE A 24 -28.08 -15.07 -7.63
CA ILE A 24 -26.79 -14.60 -8.12
C ILE A 24 -26.96 -14.14 -9.57
N THR A 25 -26.64 -12.89 -9.85
CA THR A 25 -26.54 -12.36 -11.21
C THR A 25 -25.09 -12.44 -11.67
N ILE A 26 -24.88 -12.97 -12.86
CA ILE A 26 -23.59 -13.10 -13.53
C ILE A 26 -23.61 -12.22 -14.77
N SER A 27 -22.70 -11.25 -14.83
CA SER A 27 -22.44 -10.42 -16.00
C SER A 27 -21.04 -10.69 -16.55
N SER A 28 -20.92 -10.70 -17.87
CA SER A 28 -19.65 -10.79 -18.59
C SER A 28 -19.85 -10.22 -19.98
N ASP A 29 -18.79 -9.70 -20.60
CA ASP A 29 -18.80 -9.37 -22.03
C ASP A 29 -19.09 -10.60 -22.91
N ARG A 30 -18.91 -11.82 -22.36
CA ARG A 30 -19.26 -13.10 -22.98
C ARG A 30 -20.66 -13.62 -22.63
N LEU A 31 -21.48 -12.83 -21.92
CA LEU A 31 -22.85 -13.15 -21.49
C LEU A 31 -23.79 -11.98 -21.79
N THR A 32 -24.46 -12.00 -22.96
CA THR A 32 -25.44 -10.96 -23.33
C THR A 32 -26.79 -11.62 -23.66
N PRO A 33 -27.82 -11.51 -22.80
CA PRO A 33 -27.86 -10.75 -21.54
C PRO A 33 -27.19 -11.46 -20.34
N SER A 34 -26.98 -10.72 -19.24
CA SER A 34 -26.56 -11.30 -17.96
C SER A 34 -27.47 -12.47 -17.54
N ARG A 35 -26.90 -13.48 -16.86
CA ARG A 35 -27.61 -14.66 -16.41
C ARG A 35 -27.93 -14.57 -14.93
N PHE A 36 -29.14 -14.95 -14.54
CA PHE A 36 -29.55 -15.00 -13.13
C PHE A 36 -29.71 -16.45 -12.68
N VAL A 37 -29.03 -16.80 -11.59
CA VAL A 37 -29.11 -18.10 -10.92
C VAL A 37 -29.88 -17.91 -9.62
N ALA A 38 -31.13 -18.35 -9.60
CA ALA A 38 -31.98 -18.26 -8.41
C ALA A 38 -31.48 -19.19 -7.28
N TYR A 39 -31.67 -18.76 -6.04
CA TYR A 39 -31.55 -19.66 -4.89
C TYR A 39 -32.73 -20.61 -4.82
N ASP A 40 -32.49 -21.81 -4.29
CA ASP A 40 -33.57 -22.75 -4.00
C ASP A 40 -34.51 -22.19 -2.92
N ILE A 41 -33.95 -21.38 -2.00
CA ILE A 41 -34.70 -20.64 -0.98
C ILE A 41 -34.20 -19.20 -0.92
N GLY A 42 -34.99 -18.27 -1.45
CA GLY A 42 -34.73 -16.82 -1.33
C GLY A 42 -34.95 -16.27 0.09
N GLY A 43 -34.33 -15.15 0.41
CA GLY A 43 -34.48 -14.43 1.68
C GLY A 43 -33.39 -14.76 2.71
N LYS A 44 -33.72 -14.83 4.01
CA LYS A 44 -32.76 -15.21 5.06
C LYS A 44 -32.69 -16.74 5.18
N CYS A 45 -31.53 -17.28 5.56
CA CYS A 45 -31.41 -18.71 5.84
C CYS A 45 -32.46 -19.11 6.90
N ARG A 46 -33.24 -20.17 6.65
CA ARG A 46 -34.33 -20.57 7.55
C ARG A 46 -33.82 -21.09 8.89
N GLU A 47 -32.64 -21.71 8.90
CA GLU A 47 -32.00 -22.32 10.06
C GLU A 47 -31.22 -21.29 10.89
N CYS A 48 -30.20 -20.65 10.32
CA CYS A 48 -29.33 -19.73 11.08
C CYS A 48 -29.73 -18.25 11.01
N LYS A 49 -30.80 -17.91 10.26
CA LYS A 49 -31.26 -16.53 9.98
C LYS A 49 -30.23 -15.61 9.31
N SER A 50 -29.05 -16.13 8.93
CA SER A 50 -28.01 -15.36 8.26
C SER A 50 -28.45 -14.84 6.89
N THR A 51 -27.99 -13.64 6.55
CA THR A 51 -28.07 -13.06 5.20
C THR A 51 -26.82 -13.33 4.38
N GLU A 52 -25.78 -13.89 5.00
CA GLU A 52 -24.52 -14.24 4.35
C GLU A 52 -24.70 -15.49 3.49
N VAL A 53 -23.90 -15.56 2.42
CA VAL A 53 -23.88 -16.64 1.44
C VAL A 53 -22.43 -16.95 1.16
N GLU A 54 -22.06 -18.22 1.31
CA GLU A 54 -20.75 -18.69 0.86
C GLU A 54 -20.87 -19.03 -0.64
N LEU A 55 -19.96 -18.44 -1.42
CA LEU A 55 -19.91 -18.57 -2.86
C LEU A 55 -18.51 -19.00 -3.26
N ASP A 56 -18.43 -20.16 -3.89
CA ASP A 56 -17.25 -20.61 -4.63
C ASP A 56 -17.59 -20.70 -6.12
N PHE A 57 -16.62 -20.45 -6.98
CA PHE A 57 -16.83 -20.53 -8.42
C PHE A 57 -15.56 -20.93 -9.16
N VAL A 58 -15.74 -21.60 -10.30
CA VAL A 58 -14.68 -21.96 -11.24
C VAL A 58 -15.05 -21.35 -12.58
N VAL A 59 -14.16 -20.52 -13.14
CA VAL A 59 -14.31 -19.98 -14.49
C VAL A 59 -13.45 -20.81 -15.44
N THR A 60 -14.07 -21.39 -16.47
CA THR A 60 -13.40 -22.10 -17.56
C THR A 60 -13.53 -21.33 -18.86
N LYS A 61 -12.94 -21.84 -19.94
CA LYS A 61 -13.12 -21.27 -21.28
C LYS A 61 -14.57 -21.33 -21.78
N ASP A 62 -15.34 -22.29 -21.25
CA ASP A 62 -16.69 -22.63 -21.72
C ASP A 62 -17.80 -21.98 -20.86
N GLY A 63 -17.48 -21.53 -19.65
CA GLY A 63 -18.47 -20.94 -18.75
C GLY A 63 -18.02 -20.86 -17.29
N ILE A 64 -18.99 -20.68 -16.39
CA ILE A 64 -18.77 -20.51 -14.97
C ILE A 64 -19.54 -21.57 -14.20
N THR A 65 -18.85 -22.36 -13.38
CA THR A 65 -19.47 -23.27 -12.41
C THR A 65 -19.57 -22.57 -11.07
N ILE A 66 -20.75 -22.54 -10.48
CA ILE A 66 -21.05 -21.93 -9.19
C ILE A 66 -21.39 -22.99 -8.15
N TYR A 67 -20.80 -22.82 -6.97
CA TYR A 67 -21.10 -23.50 -5.73
C TYR A 67 -21.62 -22.45 -4.74
N CYS A 68 -22.78 -22.69 -4.18
CA CYS A 68 -23.41 -21.74 -3.27
C CYS A 68 -24.16 -22.52 -2.19
N THR A 69 -24.03 -22.12 -0.93
CA THR A 69 -24.75 -22.76 0.18
C THR A 69 -26.28 -22.65 0.08
N ARG A 70 -26.80 -21.89 -0.89
CA ARG A 70 -28.23 -21.68 -1.15
C ARG A 70 -28.74 -22.27 -2.45
N ILE A 71 -27.91 -23.07 -3.12
CA ILE A 71 -28.26 -23.82 -4.32
C ILE A 71 -27.87 -25.28 -4.10
N SER A 72 -28.78 -26.19 -4.40
CA SER A 72 -28.53 -27.62 -4.37
C SER A 72 -27.56 -28.01 -5.50
N GLY A 73 -26.44 -28.60 -5.13
CA GLY A 73 -25.40 -29.02 -6.06
C GLY A 73 -24.64 -27.85 -6.69
N THR A 74 -24.37 -27.94 -7.99
CA THR A 74 -23.62 -26.92 -8.75
C THR A 74 -24.48 -26.37 -9.89
N ARG A 75 -24.21 -25.12 -10.27
CA ARG A 75 -24.84 -24.50 -11.44
C ARG A 75 -23.78 -24.07 -12.43
N PHE A 76 -23.83 -24.63 -13.63
CA PHE A 76 -22.99 -24.21 -14.73
C PHE A 76 -23.72 -23.18 -15.60
N VAL A 77 -23.06 -22.06 -15.88
CA VAL A 77 -23.54 -21.00 -16.76
C VAL A 77 -22.60 -20.91 -17.96
N PRO A 78 -23.01 -21.38 -19.16
CA PRO A 78 -22.15 -21.37 -20.35
C PRO A 78 -21.98 -19.94 -20.88
N PHE A 79 -20.80 -19.65 -21.42
CA PHE A 79 -20.56 -18.42 -22.18
C PHE A 79 -21.18 -18.50 -23.58
N ASP A 80 -21.62 -17.36 -24.10
CA ASP A 80 -22.18 -17.26 -25.46
C ASP A 80 -21.07 -17.33 -26.54
N SER A 81 -19.81 -17.05 -26.15
CA SER A 81 -18.63 -17.15 -27.01
C SER A 81 -17.45 -17.78 -26.28
N THR A 82 -16.74 -18.69 -26.94
CA THR A 82 -15.61 -19.46 -26.38
C THR A 82 -14.34 -19.26 -27.22
N TYR A 83 -13.18 -19.22 -26.55
CA TYR A 83 -11.86 -19.09 -27.17
C TYR A 83 -10.91 -20.11 -26.54
N GLU A 84 -9.93 -20.62 -27.30
CA GLU A 84 -8.88 -21.48 -26.73
C GLU A 84 -7.91 -20.65 -25.89
N LEU A 85 -7.83 -20.98 -24.59
CA LEU A 85 -6.94 -20.31 -23.65
C LEU A 85 -5.62 -21.08 -23.52
N PRO A 86 -4.44 -20.40 -23.47
CA PRO A 86 -3.16 -21.05 -23.20
C PRO A 86 -3.08 -21.60 -21.77
N GLY A 87 -2.22 -22.60 -21.55
CA GLY A 87 -2.19 -23.49 -20.37
C GLY A 87 -1.94 -22.87 -18.98
N ILE A 88 -1.75 -21.54 -18.87
CA ILE A 88 -1.67 -20.83 -17.59
C ILE A 88 -2.54 -19.57 -17.69
N CYS A 89 -3.57 -19.48 -16.87
CA CYS A 89 -4.51 -18.35 -16.82
C CYS A 89 -4.43 -17.61 -15.48
N PHE A 90 -4.53 -16.28 -15.52
CA PHE A 90 -4.64 -15.43 -14.33
C PHE A 90 -6.08 -14.93 -14.16
N PHE A 91 -6.62 -14.96 -12.94
CA PHE A 91 -7.98 -14.48 -12.67
C PHE A 91 -7.94 -13.11 -11.98
N ARG A 92 -8.73 -12.17 -12.49
CA ARG A 92 -9.01 -10.90 -11.82
C ARG A 92 -10.34 -11.01 -11.08
N ILE A 93 -10.28 -11.03 -9.76
CA ILE A 93 -11.48 -11.08 -8.91
C ILE A 93 -11.83 -9.65 -8.49
N LYS A 94 -13.03 -9.18 -8.84
CA LYS A 94 -13.61 -7.91 -8.34
C LYS A 94 -14.63 -8.22 -7.25
N ASN A 95 -14.30 -7.90 -6.00
CA ASN A 95 -15.22 -8.03 -4.86
C ASN A 95 -15.82 -6.65 -4.50
N LYS A 96 -17.15 -6.53 -4.50
CA LYS A 96 -17.86 -5.31 -4.03
C LYS A 96 -18.20 -5.34 -2.54
N GLY A 97 -17.93 -6.46 -1.85
CA GLY A 97 -18.07 -6.58 -0.39
C GLY A 97 -17.03 -5.77 0.37
N ARG A 98 -17.30 -5.46 1.65
CA ARG A 98 -16.40 -4.67 2.51
C ARG A 98 -15.16 -5.45 2.97
N VAL A 99 -15.19 -6.79 2.87
CA VAL A 99 -14.13 -7.70 3.33
C VAL A 99 -13.95 -8.83 2.31
N PHE A 100 -12.70 -9.23 2.09
CA PHE A 100 -12.32 -10.38 1.28
C PHE A 100 -11.67 -11.41 2.22
N ASN A 101 -12.37 -12.52 2.48
CA ASN A 101 -11.88 -13.58 3.36
C ASN A 101 -11.01 -14.53 2.53
N ILE A 102 -9.70 -14.57 2.82
CA ILE A 102 -8.79 -15.57 2.26
C ILE A 102 -8.58 -16.63 3.36
N PRO A 103 -9.06 -17.87 3.19
CA PRO A 103 -8.74 -18.93 4.14
C PRO A 103 -7.24 -19.22 4.11
N TYR A 104 -6.56 -19.05 5.24
CA TYR A 104 -5.12 -19.27 5.39
C TYR A 104 -4.85 -20.61 6.10
N GLY A 105 -4.50 -21.66 5.33
CA GLY A 105 -4.15 -23.02 5.81
C GLY A 105 -5.34 -23.76 6.42
N SER A 106 -5.72 -24.99 6.06
CA SER A 106 -5.06 -26.08 5.33
C SER A 106 -6.15 -26.89 4.63
N VAL A 107 -6.37 -26.68 3.34
CA VAL A 107 -7.02 -27.68 2.49
C VAL A 107 -5.89 -28.36 1.75
N LYS A 108 -5.47 -29.55 2.22
CA LYS A 108 -4.73 -30.45 1.33
C LYS A 108 -5.67 -30.70 0.15
N PRO A 109 -5.24 -30.48 -1.12
CA PRO A 109 -6.08 -30.85 -2.25
C PRO A 109 -6.33 -32.35 -2.15
N GLN A 110 -7.56 -32.74 -1.79
CA GLN A 110 -7.97 -34.12 -1.96
C GLN A 110 -8.07 -34.35 -3.47
N PRO A 111 -7.38 -35.35 -4.02
CA PRO A 111 -7.62 -35.71 -5.41
C PRO A 111 -9.09 -36.13 -5.56
N PRO A 112 -9.71 -35.84 -6.72
CA PRO A 112 -11.11 -36.18 -6.96
C PRO A 112 -11.30 -37.69 -6.75
N LEU A 113 -12.33 -38.04 -5.98
CA LEU A 113 -12.79 -39.41 -5.79
C LEU A 113 -12.98 -40.07 -7.16
N GLN A 114 -12.05 -40.94 -7.54
CA GLN A 114 -12.25 -41.85 -8.66
C GLN A 114 -13.37 -42.81 -8.24
N THR A 115 -14.52 -42.67 -8.88
CA THR A 115 -15.57 -43.68 -8.82
C THR A 115 -15.03 -44.93 -9.53
N GLN A 116 -14.46 -45.85 -8.76
CA GLN A 116 -14.08 -47.16 -9.28
C GLN A 116 -15.36 -47.91 -9.63
N GLN A 117 -15.63 -48.03 -10.93
CA GLN A 117 -16.54 -49.04 -11.45
C GLN A 117 -15.98 -50.40 -11.06
N GLN A 118 -16.77 -51.14 -10.28
CA GLN A 118 -16.50 -52.53 -9.94
C GLN A 118 -16.45 -53.36 -11.22
N ILE A 119 -15.30 -53.95 -11.50
CA ILE A 119 -15.22 -55.17 -12.29
C ILE A 119 -14.77 -56.27 -11.33
N GLN A 120 -15.70 -57.18 -11.06
CA GLN A 120 -15.46 -58.42 -10.33
C GLN A 120 -14.54 -59.32 -11.15
N THR A 121 -13.52 -59.90 -10.51
CA THR A 121 -13.17 -61.32 -10.71
C THR A 121 -12.28 -61.82 -9.56
N ALA A 122 -12.86 -62.70 -8.75
CA ALA A 122 -12.34 -63.95 -8.20
C ALA A 122 -10.85 -64.10 -7.78
N THR A 123 -10.66 -64.22 -6.47
CA THR A 123 -10.03 -65.34 -5.73
C THR A 123 -8.62 -65.85 -6.12
N LEU A 124 -7.62 -65.73 -5.23
CA LEU A 124 -7.12 -66.81 -4.36
C LEU A 124 -5.86 -66.40 -3.54
N ASN A 125 -5.91 -66.71 -2.24
CA ASN A 125 -4.87 -67.27 -1.35
C ASN A 125 -3.49 -66.61 -1.14
N ASN A 126 -3.36 -66.07 0.08
CA ASN A 126 -2.50 -66.55 1.19
C ASN A 126 -1.00 -66.85 1.00
N GLN A 127 -0.24 -66.23 1.92
CA GLN A 127 0.99 -66.71 2.59
C GLN A 127 2.25 -66.72 1.68
N THR A 128 3.48 -66.40 2.09
CA THR A 128 4.15 -66.42 3.39
C THR A 128 5.54 -65.76 3.24
N THR A 129 6.00 -65.04 4.26
CA THR A 129 7.38 -65.00 4.81
C THR A 129 8.65 -64.58 4.02
N ILE A 130 9.46 -63.81 4.78
CA ILE A 130 10.94 -63.90 4.99
C ILE A 130 11.89 -62.96 4.20
N SER A 131 12.39 -61.99 4.97
CA SER A 131 13.78 -61.51 5.18
C SER A 131 14.70 -61.07 4.03
N ALA A 132 15.15 -59.82 4.16
CA ALA A 132 16.54 -59.34 4.20
C ALA A 132 17.57 -59.90 3.20
N LYS A 133 18.18 -59.00 2.42
CA LYS A 133 19.62 -58.71 2.51
C LYS A 133 20.07 -57.47 1.71
N GLN A 134 21.12 -56.89 2.26
CA GLN A 134 21.93 -55.73 1.88
C GLN A 134 22.45 -55.73 0.44
N SER A 135 22.70 -54.54 -0.13
CA SER A 135 24.04 -54.09 -0.55
C SER A 135 24.04 -52.68 -1.17
N LYS A 136 25.02 -51.88 -0.74
CA LYS A 136 25.47 -50.58 -1.31
C LYS A 136 26.39 -50.84 -2.55
N PRO A 137 27.18 -49.86 -3.05
CA PRO A 137 26.87 -48.65 -3.81
C PRO A 137 27.72 -48.58 -5.12
N LYS A 138 27.53 -47.57 -5.99
CA LYS A 138 28.62 -46.86 -6.71
C LYS A 138 28.09 -45.68 -7.55
N GLN A 139 28.84 -44.59 -7.46
CA GLN A 139 28.71 -43.26 -8.08
C GLN A 139 29.31 -43.22 -9.52
N PRO A 140 29.72 -42.07 -10.11
CA PRO A 140 29.10 -40.75 -10.40
C PRO A 140 29.31 -40.35 -11.91
N ILE A 141 29.20 -39.03 -12.21
CA ILE A 141 29.80 -38.25 -13.35
C ILE A 141 28.79 -37.97 -14.50
N ASN A 142 28.60 -36.77 -15.10
CA ASN A 142 29.32 -35.49 -15.08
C ASN A 142 28.39 -34.28 -15.31
N SER A 143 28.94 -33.13 -14.95
CA SER A 143 28.61 -31.74 -15.29
C SER A 143 28.51 -31.41 -16.80
N GLN A 144 27.73 -30.36 -17.12
CA GLN A 144 28.15 -29.24 -18.00
C GLN A 144 27.10 -28.09 -18.07
N LYS A 145 27.60 -26.85 -18.03
CA LYS A 145 27.05 -25.51 -18.36
C LYS A 145 28.24 -24.78 -19.04
N PRO A 146 28.16 -23.54 -19.59
CA PRO A 146 27.05 -22.71 -20.10
C PRO A 146 27.40 -22.04 -21.47
N THR A 147 26.52 -21.24 -22.08
CA THR A 147 26.95 -20.10 -22.95
C THR A 147 25.88 -19.00 -23.10
N LYS A 148 26.39 -17.75 -23.17
CA LYS A 148 25.69 -16.47 -23.43
C LYS A 148 25.74 -16.14 -24.93
N HIS A 149 24.79 -15.35 -25.45
CA HIS A 149 25.02 -14.48 -26.61
C HIS A 149 24.19 -13.19 -26.54
N THR A 150 24.72 -12.18 -27.24
CA THR A 150 24.59 -10.72 -27.12
C THR A 150 23.66 -10.09 -28.18
N ASN A 151 23.33 -8.81 -27.94
CA ASN A 151 22.50 -7.89 -28.72
C ASN A 151 22.91 -7.68 -30.19
N GLU A 152 21.91 -7.60 -31.07
CA GLU A 152 21.88 -6.80 -32.32
C GLU A 152 20.41 -6.65 -32.74
N ASN A 153 19.89 -5.41 -32.83
CA ASN A 153 18.78 -4.95 -33.71
C ASN A 153 18.21 -3.61 -33.22
N ILE A 154 18.86 -2.51 -33.58
CA ILE A 154 18.29 -1.16 -33.62
C ILE A 154 18.45 -0.72 -35.07
N LEU A 155 17.40 -0.85 -35.91
CA LEU A 155 17.24 -0.19 -37.24
C LEU A 155 16.03 -0.70 -38.08
N LYS A 156 15.00 -1.32 -37.49
CA LYS A 156 13.81 -1.80 -38.26
C LYS A 156 12.46 -1.17 -37.90
N GLU A 157 12.39 -0.32 -36.87
CA GLU A 157 11.11 0.12 -36.29
C GLU A 157 10.36 1.22 -37.08
N THR A 158 11.00 1.95 -37.99
CA THR A 158 10.37 3.13 -38.63
C THR A 158 9.45 2.84 -39.81
N ASN A 159 9.42 1.61 -40.35
CA ASN A 159 8.59 1.27 -41.51
C ASN A 159 7.33 0.44 -41.18
N GLU A 160 7.18 -0.07 -39.96
CA GLU A 160 6.00 -0.83 -39.53
C GLU A 160 4.90 0.07 -38.93
N GLU A 161 5.26 1.15 -38.21
CA GLU A 161 4.31 2.11 -37.65
C GLU A 161 3.46 2.83 -38.72
N ASN A 162 4.05 3.11 -39.89
CA ASN A 162 3.32 3.73 -41.00
C ASN A 162 2.33 2.77 -41.69
N LYS A 163 2.51 1.45 -41.58
CA LYS A 163 1.54 0.47 -42.11
C LYS A 163 0.42 0.19 -41.13
N GLU A 164 0.70 0.17 -39.83
CA GLU A 164 -0.34 0.01 -38.80
C GLU A 164 -1.29 1.21 -38.76
N ASN A 165 -0.78 2.44 -38.89
CA ASN A 165 -1.62 3.65 -38.89
C ASN A 165 -2.55 3.73 -40.11
N VAL A 166 -2.13 3.21 -41.27
CA VAL A 166 -2.96 3.16 -42.48
C VAL A 166 -4.07 2.10 -42.33
N LEU A 167 -3.75 0.91 -41.81
CA LEU A 167 -4.73 -0.16 -41.54
C LEU A 167 -5.74 0.23 -40.45
N LEU A 168 -5.32 0.97 -39.43
CA LEU A 168 -6.19 1.48 -38.37
C LEU A 168 -7.18 2.52 -38.91
N ASN A 169 -6.72 3.45 -39.77
CA ASN A 169 -7.60 4.46 -40.35
C ASN A 169 -8.61 3.83 -41.33
N GLU A 170 -8.19 2.88 -42.18
CA GLU A 170 -9.10 2.12 -43.06
C GLU A 170 -10.15 1.32 -42.26
N PHE A 171 -9.77 0.81 -41.07
CA PHE A 171 -10.69 0.08 -40.18
C PHE A 171 -11.72 1.00 -39.51
N PHE A 172 -11.34 2.21 -39.09
CA PHE A 172 -12.29 3.19 -38.53
C PHE A 172 -13.23 3.77 -39.58
N ASP A 173 -12.75 4.04 -40.80
CA ASP A 173 -13.59 4.49 -41.91
C ASP A 173 -14.63 3.42 -42.31
N SER A 174 -14.27 2.13 -42.22
CA SER A 174 -15.20 1.02 -42.45
C SER A 174 -16.24 0.85 -41.33
N LEU A 175 -15.94 1.28 -40.10
CA LEU A 175 -16.86 1.23 -38.95
C LEU A 175 -17.85 2.40 -38.94
N ASP A 176 -17.40 3.59 -39.33
CA ASP A 176 -18.26 4.77 -39.49
C ASP A 176 -19.25 4.57 -40.67
N ALA A 177 -18.81 3.92 -41.75
CA ALA A 177 -19.69 3.54 -42.85
C ALA A 177 -20.75 2.48 -42.44
N ALA A 178 -20.48 1.67 -41.42
CA ALA A 178 -21.35 0.59 -40.96
C ALA A 178 -22.35 1.00 -39.85
N THR A 179 -22.25 2.22 -39.30
CA THR A 179 -23.02 2.64 -38.09
C THR A 179 -23.98 3.80 -38.31
N THR A 180 -24.30 4.14 -39.56
CA THR A 180 -25.23 5.24 -39.95
C THR A 180 -26.70 5.04 -39.55
N GLY A 181 -27.04 4.31 -38.48
CA GLY A 181 -28.44 4.02 -38.16
C GLY A 181 -28.83 3.67 -36.72
N ILE A 182 -27.97 3.79 -35.69
CA ILE A 182 -28.36 3.39 -34.32
C ILE A 182 -27.99 4.46 -33.27
N PRO A 183 -28.97 5.24 -32.75
CA PRO A 183 -28.74 6.36 -31.82
C PRO A 183 -27.96 6.02 -30.53
N SER A 184 -28.10 4.81 -29.99
CA SER A 184 -27.54 4.43 -28.70
C SER A 184 -26.02 4.22 -28.68
N GLN A 185 -25.41 3.97 -29.83
CA GLN A 185 -23.95 3.79 -29.97
C GLN A 185 -23.23 5.14 -30.03
N ILE A 186 -23.85 6.13 -30.68
CA ILE A 186 -23.34 7.51 -30.79
C ILE A 186 -23.23 8.15 -29.40
N ASP A 187 -24.26 8.00 -28.56
CA ASP A 187 -24.25 8.51 -27.19
C ASP A 187 -23.18 7.85 -26.32
N LYS A 188 -22.91 6.56 -26.53
CA LYS A 188 -21.88 5.82 -25.82
C LYS A 188 -20.47 6.28 -26.23
N MET A 189 -20.27 6.51 -27.53
CA MET A 189 -19.01 7.03 -28.07
C MET A 189 -18.75 8.48 -27.63
N ASN A 190 -19.79 9.31 -27.55
CA ASN A 190 -19.70 10.67 -27.03
C ASN A 190 -19.33 10.70 -25.54
N ASN A 191 -19.88 9.79 -24.73
CA ASN A 191 -19.52 9.66 -23.31
C ASN A 191 -18.07 9.18 -23.12
N LEU A 192 -17.59 8.23 -23.95
CA LEU A 192 -16.18 7.81 -23.92
C LEU A 192 -15.23 8.96 -24.31
N LYS A 193 -15.57 9.71 -25.37
CA LYS A 193 -14.79 10.88 -25.80
C LYS A 193 -14.74 11.93 -24.69
N LYS A 194 -15.87 12.21 -24.04
CA LYS A 194 -15.95 13.14 -22.90
C LYS A 194 -15.07 12.71 -21.72
N HIS A 195 -15.11 11.42 -21.35
CA HIS A 195 -14.28 10.89 -20.27
C HIS A 195 -12.78 10.88 -20.61
N ALA A 196 -12.41 10.74 -21.90
CA ALA A 196 -11.03 10.85 -22.34
C ALA A 196 -10.53 12.29 -22.23
N THR A 197 -11.33 13.28 -22.67
CA THR A 197 -11.01 14.70 -22.50
C THR A 197 -10.93 15.13 -21.03
N GLU A 198 -11.82 14.63 -20.16
CA GLU A 198 -11.76 14.91 -18.71
C GLU A 198 -10.47 14.35 -18.08
N MET A 199 -10.02 13.17 -18.53
CA MET A 199 -8.73 12.61 -18.10
C MET A 199 -7.53 13.41 -18.62
N GLU A 200 -7.56 13.88 -19.87
CA GLU A 200 -6.51 14.72 -20.45
C GLU A 200 -6.44 16.10 -19.77
N GLU A 201 -7.57 16.70 -19.41
CA GLU A 201 -7.65 17.93 -18.63
C GLU A 201 -7.09 17.73 -17.20
N GLU A 202 -7.41 16.61 -16.53
CA GLU A 202 -6.84 16.27 -15.23
C GLU A 202 -5.31 16.07 -15.29
N GLU A 203 -4.81 15.42 -16.34
CA GLU A 203 -3.38 15.19 -16.56
C GLU A 203 -2.66 16.51 -16.84
N MET A 204 -3.22 17.37 -17.69
CA MET A 204 -2.68 18.71 -17.97
C MET A 204 -2.70 19.63 -16.73
N ALA A 205 -3.75 19.59 -15.92
CA ALA A 205 -3.83 20.35 -14.67
C ALA A 205 -2.78 19.86 -13.64
N ALA A 206 -2.53 18.55 -13.57
CA ALA A 206 -1.47 18.00 -12.72
C ALA A 206 -0.07 18.41 -13.20
N ILE A 207 0.16 18.45 -14.51
CA ILE A 207 1.40 18.94 -15.12
C ILE A 207 1.60 20.42 -14.83
N GLU A 208 0.57 21.25 -15.00
CA GLU A 208 0.63 22.68 -14.70
C GLU A 208 0.87 22.96 -13.20
N ALA A 209 0.30 22.13 -12.31
CA ALA A 209 0.58 22.18 -10.87
C ALA A 209 2.05 21.82 -10.54
N LEU A 210 2.68 20.91 -11.31
CA LEU A 210 4.10 20.56 -11.18
C LEU A 210 5.01 21.72 -11.67
N TYR A 211 4.63 22.41 -12.74
CA TYR A 211 5.39 23.57 -13.27
C TYR A 211 5.26 24.83 -12.40
N ASN A 212 4.23 24.93 -11.55
CA ASN A 212 4.01 26.03 -10.61
C ASN A 212 4.55 25.76 -9.20
N ILE A 213 5.43 24.78 -9.01
CA ILE A 213 6.17 24.62 -7.76
C ILE A 213 7.30 25.65 -7.79
N PRO A 214 7.29 26.68 -6.91
CA PRO A 214 8.43 27.57 -6.82
C PRO A 214 9.68 26.73 -6.53
N PRO A 215 10.82 26.99 -7.18
CA PRO A 215 12.04 26.24 -6.92
C PRO A 215 12.36 26.34 -5.43
N PHE A 216 12.31 25.20 -4.73
CA PHE A 216 12.71 25.11 -3.34
C PHE A 216 14.15 24.59 -3.26
N SER A 217 14.86 25.02 -2.24
CA SER A 217 16.22 24.58 -1.97
C SER A 217 16.25 23.53 -0.87
N ASP A 218 17.34 22.77 -0.77
CA ASP A 218 17.58 21.87 0.37
C ASP A 218 17.51 22.59 1.72
N LYS A 219 17.79 23.91 1.75
CA LYS A 219 17.70 24.71 2.97
C LYS A 219 16.25 24.85 3.46
N ASP A 220 15.28 24.86 2.54
CA ASP A 220 13.85 25.00 2.86
C ASP A 220 13.29 23.74 3.52
N LEU A 221 13.95 22.60 3.34
CA LEU A 221 13.57 21.31 3.90
C LEU A 221 14.16 21.03 5.30
N LYS A 222 15.13 21.85 5.74
CA LYS A 222 15.78 21.66 7.05
C LYS A 222 14.84 22.04 8.20
N PHE A 223 14.94 21.29 9.30
CA PHE A 223 14.24 21.62 10.54
C PHE A 223 14.88 22.86 11.18
N LYS A 224 14.06 23.87 11.45
CA LYS A 224 14.51 25.18 11.92
C LYS A 224 14.52 25.24 13.44
N ILE A 225 15.70 25.43 14.07
CA ILE A 225 15.80 25.69 15.52
C ILE A 225 15.40 27.13 15.84
N PRO A 226 14.71 27.39 16.96
CA PRO A 226 14.20 26.43 17.94
C PRO A 226 12.91 25.73 17.47
N PHE A 227 12.74 24.45 17.84
CA PHE A 227 11.53 23.70 17.52
C PHE A 227 11.18 22.63 18.57
N GLY A 228 9.92 22.28 18.61
CA GLY A 228 9.38 21.06 19.20
C GLY A 228 8.93 20.10 18.11
N MET A 229 9.38 18.86 18.18
CA MET A 229 9.03 17.77 17.29
C MET A 229 8.44 16.62 18.09
N ILE A 230 7.37 16.02 17.58
CA ILE A 230 6.82 14.77 18.13
C ILE A 230 7.01 13.66 17.12
N ILE A 231 7.59 12.54 17.54
CA ILE A 231 7.64 11.30 16.75
C ILE A 231 6.65 10.31 17.34
N SER A 232 5.63 9.93 16.59
CA SER A 232 4.55 9.06 17.06
C SER A 232 4.39 7.78 16.24
N GLY A 233 4.19 6.66 16.93
CA GLY A 233 3.87 5.37 16.32
C GLY A 233 3.89 4.22 17.32
N PRO A 234 3.18 3.10 17.04
CA PRO A 234 3.04 1.99 17.97
C PRO A 234 4.37 1.30 18.25
N SER A 235 4.40 0.38 19.22
CA SER A 235 5.59 -0.46 19.42
C SER A 235 5.98 -1.16 18.10
N SER A 236 7.28 -1.32 17.87
CA SER A 236 7.84 -1.92 16.65
C SER A 236 7.55 -1.17 15.33
N SER A 237 7.08 0.08 15.37
CA SER A 237 6.86 0.87 14.15
C SER A 237 8.13 1.44 13.51
N GLY A 238 9.30 1.24 14.10
CA GLY A 238 10.59 1.75 13.60
C GLY A 238 11.06 3.08 14.19
N LYS A 239 10.39 3.61 15.23
CA LYS A 239 10.73 4.91 15.86
C LYS A 239 12.21 5.01 16.26
N SER A 240 12.75 4.02 16.97
CA SER A 240 14.13 4.04 17.45
C SER A 240 15.14 4.04 16.30
N THR A 241 14.85 3.30 15.22
CA THR A 241 15.67 3.31 14.00
C THR A 241 15.63 4.66 13.30
N LEU A 242 14.43 5.24 13.15
CA LEU A 242 14.25 6.59 12.60
C LEU A 242 15.04 7.62 13.43
N LEU A 243 14.93 7.54 14.75
CA LEU A 243 15.57 8.45 15.70
C LEU A 243 17.09 8.34 15.65
N LEU A 244 17.63 7.12 15.56
CA LEU A 244 19.07 6.91 15.41
C LEU A 244 19.60 7.59 14.14
N LYS A 245 18.93 7.40 13.00
CA LYS A 245 19.27 8.07 11.73
C LYS A 245 19.15 9.60 11.82
N PHE A 246 18.09 10.07 12.47
CA PHE A 246 17.86 11.50 12.70
C PHE A 246 18.98 12.13 13.54
N ILE A 247 19.45 11.44 14.58
CA ILE A 247 20.56 11.91 15.41
C ILE A 247 21.87 11.92 14.62
N SER A 248 22.17 10.86 13.87
CA SER A 248 23.42 10.79 13.09
C SER A 248 23.49 11.84 11.99
N GLU A 249 22.36 12.21 11.39
CA GLU A 249 22.28 13.22 10.33
C GLU A 249 21.82 14.60 10.83
N ALA A 250 21.77 14.81 12.16
CA ALA A 250 21.24 16.04 12.75
C ALA A 250 21.94 17.31 12.23
N SER A 251 23.25 17.24 11.94
CA SER A 251 24.01 18.38 11.38
C SER A 251 23.56 18.80 9.98
N ASP A 252 22.97 17.87 9.23
CA ASP A 252 22.52 18.11 7.86
C ASP A 252 21.03 18.44 7.81
N LEU A 253 20.22 17.75 8.61
CA LEU A 253 18.78 17.88 8.68
C LEU A 253 18.32 19.15 9.41
N ILE A 254 19.12 19.68 10.33
CA ILE A 254 18.71 20.77 11.23
C ILE A 254 19.52 22.03 10.95
N ASN A 255 18.84 23.18 10.94
CA ASN A 255 19.45 24.49 10.78
C ASN A 255 18.95 25.49 11.84
N PRO A 256 19.83 26.23 12.53
CA PRO A 256 21.28 26.02 12.62
C PRO A 256 21.64 24.62 13.17
N LYS A 257 22.82 24.11 12.80
CA LYS A 257 23.30 22.80 13.27
C LYS A 257 23.35 22.75 14.82
N PRO A 258 22.89 21.67 15.46
CA PRO A 258 23.06 21.49 16.89
C PRO A 258 24.54 21.43 17.26
N LYS A 259 24.94 22.11 18.34
CA LYS A 259 26.30 22.03 18.90
C LYS A 259 26.44 20.93 19.94
N SER A 260 25.34 20.52 20.54
CA SER A 260 25.30 19.40 21.48
C SER A 260 24.00 18.62 21.33
N ILE A 261 24.03 17.35 21.72
CA ILE A 261 22.89 16.43 21.69
C ILE A 261 22.79 15.76 23.07
N LEU A 262 21.61 15.83 23.68
CA LEU A 262 21.29 15.13 24.93
C LEU A 262 20.16 14.15 24.68
N TYR A 263 20.47 12.86 24.81
CA TYR A 263 19.52 11.77 24.68
C TYR A 263 19.04 11.28 26.05
N CYS A 264 17.77 11.50 26.35
CA CYS A 264 17.14 11.08 27.59
C CYS A 264 16.24 9.88 27.35
N PHE A 265 16.36 8.83 28.17
CA PHE A 265 15.63 7.59 27.99
C PHE A 265 14.98 7.08 29.28
N GLY A 266 13.79 6.49 29.17
CA GLY A 266 13.13 5.81 30.30
C GLY A 266 13.68 4.40 30.56
N GLU A 267 13.88 3.63 29.50
CA GLU A 267 14.40 2.25 29.55
C GLU A 267 15.71 2.12 28.78
N MET A 268 16.67 1.38 29.35
CA MET A 268 17.93 1.10 28.70
C MET A 268 17.70 0.20 27.49
N SER A 269 18.08 0.65 26.30
CA SER A 269 17.96 -0.11 25.06
C SER A 269 19.28 -0.16 24.29
N ASN A 270 19.35 -1.02 23.28
CA ASN A 270 20.55 -1.23 22.46
C ASN A 270 21.02 0.05 21.74
N ILE A 271 20.16 1.07 21.61
CA ILE A 271 20.49 2.36 21.00
C ILE A 271 21.42 3.20 21.86
N VAL A 272 21.30 3.11 23.20
CA VAL A 272 21.99 4.01 24.14
C VAL A 272 23.51 3.84 24.05
N PRO A 273 24.07 2.61 24.08
CA PRO A 273 25.52 2.44 23.91
C PRO A 273 26.04 2.88 22.54
N ILE A 274 25.22 2.78 21.48
CA ILE A 274 25.60 3.20 20.13
C ILE A 274 25.72 4.73 20.09
N LEU A 275 24.73 5.44 20.61
CA LEU A 275 24.72 6.90 20.68
C LEU A 275 25.88 7.44 21.52
N GLN A 276 26.13 6.83 22.68
CA GLN A 276 27.24 7.23 23.55
C GLN A 276 28.61 7.06 22.87
N LYS A 277 28.82 5.96 22.13
CA LYS A 277 30.04 5.75 21.32
C LYS A 277 30.19 6.78 20.20
N SER A 278 29.08 7.28 19.66
CA SER A 278 29.06 8.36 18.67
C SER A 278 29.23 9.77 19.27
N GLY A 279 29.52 9.89 20.57
CA GLY A 279 29.75 11.17 21.24
C GLY A 279 28.46 11.91 21.66
N VAL A 280 27.31 11.25 21.63
CA VAL A 280 26.05 11.81 22.14
C VAL A 280 25.99 11.65 23.65
N SER A 281 25.68 12.72 24.37
CA SER A 281 25.45 12.65 25.81
C SER A 281 24.14 11.93 26.11
N VAL A 282 24.17 11.00 27.06
CA VAL A 282 23.01 10.22 27.46
C VAL A 282 22.61 10.52 28.91
N TYR A 283 21.32 10.44 29.22
CA TYR A 283 20.79 10.65 30.56
C TYR A 283 19.60 9.72 30.83
N SER A 284 19.61 9.02 31.96
CA SER A 284 18.51 8.13 32.34
C SER A 284 17.40 8.94 33.03
N GLY A 285 16.20 8.91 32.47
CA GLY A 285 15.03 9.62 32.98
C GLY A 285 14.83 11.02 32.40
N VAL A 286 13.96 11.80 33.05
CA VAL A 286 13.63 13.17 32.63
C VAL A 286 14.73 14.13 33.10
N PRO A 287 15.37 14.91 32.21
CA PRO A 287 16.46 15.78 32.61
C PRO A 287 15.94 16.98 33.42
N PRO A 288 16.60 17.36 34.53
CA PRO A 288 16.28 18.61 35.21
C PRO A 288 16.71 19.80 34.35
N GLU A 289 16.07 20.95 34.56
CA GLU A 289 16.33 22.16 33.77
C GLU A 289 17.79 22.63 33.88
N ASP A 290 18.40 22.54 35.05
CA ASP A 290 19.78 22.95 35.26
C ASP A 290 20.78 22.09 34.49
N LEU A 291 20.43 20.82 34.21
CA LEU A 291 21.21 19.99 33.31
C LEU A 291 21.12 20.51 31.88
N ILE A 292 19.91 20.82 31.39
CA ILE A 292 19.68 21.34 30.04
C ILE A 292 20.44 22.66 29.81
N LYS A 293 20.55 23.51 30.83
CA LYS A 293 21.27 24.81 30.77
C LYS A 293 22.78 24.66 30.62
N LYS A 294 23.39 23.57 31.13
CA LYS A 294 24.84 23.32 31.05
C LYS A 294 25.33 22.98 29.65
N TYR A 295 24.43 22.54 28.76
CA TYR A 295 24.78 22.15 27.39
C TYR A 295 24.92 23.34 26.44
N GLN A 296 25.88 23.25 25.52
CA GLN A 296 26.15 24.27 24.52
C GLN A 296 24.97 24.43 23.53
N LYS A 297 24.59 25.67 23.22
CA LYS A 297 23.47 25.98 22.32
C LYS A 297 23.92 26.26 20.88
N PRO A 298 23.15 25.87 19.85
CA PRO A 298 21.87 25.15 19.95
C PRO A 298 21.99 23.71 20.44
N LEU A 299 21.08 23.29 21.33
CA LEU A 299 21.00 21.92 21.84
C LEU A 299 19.91 21.14 21.10
N LEU A 300 20.15 19.87 20.79
CA LEU A 300 19.10 18.91 20.44
C LEU A 300 18.80 18.02 21.65
N LEU A 301 17.66 18.24 22.28
CA LEU A 301 17.15 17.45 23.41
C LEU A 301 16.20 16.36 22.89
N ILE A 302 16.46 15.11 23.25
CA ILE A 302 15.65 13.97 22.84
C ILE A 302 15.08 13.31 24.08
N LEU A 303 13.77 13.11 24.10
CA LEU A 303 13.04 12.44 25.17
C LEU A 303 12.40 11.18 24.59
N ASP A 304 13.06 10.03 24.77
CA ASP A 304 12.59 8.72 24.29
C ASP A 304 12.04 7.86 25.43
N ASP A 305 10.84 7.32 25.22
CA ASP A 305 10.15 6.46 26.18
C ASP A 305 9.97 7.07 27.60
N LEU A 306 9.75 8.38 27.66
CA LEU A 306 9.57 9.12 28.93
C LEU A 306 8.12 9.53 29.20
N LEU A 307 7.15 9.09 28.39
CA LEU A 307 5.74 9.50 28.49
C LEU A 307 5.14 9.23 29.87
N MET A 308 5.47 8.10 30.48
CA MET A 308 4.93 7.71 31.79
C MET A 308 5.54 8.52 32.93
N THR A 309 6.84 8.79 32.85
CA THR A 309 7.63 9.44 33.91
C THR A 309 7.59 10.97 33.84
N ILE A 310 7.37 11.56 32.67
CA ILE A 310 7.38 13.01 32.52
C ILE A 310 6.11 13.66 33.06
N ASP A 311 6.31 14.78 33.76
CA ASP A 311 5.24 15.65 34.20
C ASP A 311 4.66 16.46 33.02
N GLU A 312 3.33 16.57 32.97
CA GLU A 312 2.60 17.25 31.89
C GLU A 312 2.95 18.75 31.82
N LYS A 313 3.04 19.42 32.97
CA LYS A 313 3.38 20.84 33.03
C LYS A 313 4.81 21.05 32.55
N TYR A 314 5.75 20.21 32.99
CA TYR A 314 7.15 20.29 32.54
C TYR A 314 7.29 20.09 31.03
N LEU A 315 6.66 19.05 30.46
CA LEU A 315 6.67 18.83 29.01
C LEU A 315 6.06 20.00 28.24
N SER A 316 4.95 20.56 28.76
CA SER A 316 4.29 21.72 28.18
C SER A 316 5.19 22.96 28.17
N GLU A 317 5.93 23.21 29.25
CA GLU A 317 6.90 24.31 29.32
C GLU A 317 8.06 24.16 28.34
N LEU A 318 8.53 22.92 28.11
CA LEU A 318 9.58 22.61 27.13
C LEU A 318 9.16 22.97 25.70
N PHE A 319 7.91 22.66 25.32
CA PHE A 319 7.38 22.91 23.97
C PHE A 319 6.87 24.35 23.74
N THR A 320 6.65 25.14 24.81
CA THR A 320 6.07 26.49 24.68
C THR A 320 7.09 27.60 24.88
N LYS A 321 7.69 27.70 26.07
CA LYS A 321 8.53 28.84 26.46
C LYS A 321 10.01 28.48 26.40
N LYS A 322 10.39 27.31 26.94
CA LYS A 322 11.80 27.01 27.22
C LYS A 322 12.63 26.79 25.95
N SER A 323 12.10 26.10 24.94
CA SER A 323 12.81 25.85 23.67
C SER A 323 13.26 27.15 22.99
N HIS A 324 12.36 28.14 22.92
CA HIS A 324 12.62 29.44 22.32
C HIS A 324 13.59 30.28 23.16
N HIS A 325 13.39 30.37 24.47
CA HIS A 325 14.25 31.17 25.35
C HIS A 325 15.65 30.58 25.57
N GLN A 326 15.78 29.25 25.55
CA GLN A 326 17.04 28.55 25.81
C GLN A 326 17.69 27.98 24.54
N ASN A 327 17.18 28.37 23.35
CA ASN A 327 17.69 28.02 22.02
C ASN A 327 18.01 26.51 21.87
N PHE A 328 16.98 25.67 22.03
CA PHE A 328 17.09 24.24 21.79
C PHE A 328 15.95 23.70 20.94
N ALA A 329 16.25 22.60 20.25
CA ALA A 329 15.26 21.72 19.66
C ALA A 329 14.89 20.61 20.64
N ILE A 330 13.61 20.25 20.72
CA ILE A 330 13.13 19.10 21.49
C ILE A 330 12.45 18.09 20.58
N VAL A 331 12.83 16.82 20.70
CA VAL A 331 12.17 15.69 20.05
C VAL A 331 11.55 14.82 21.15
N PHE A 332 10.23 14.69 21.15
CA PHE A 332 9.50 13.84 22.08
C PHE A 332 8.94 12.61 21.35
N VAL A 333 9.34 11.42 21.78
CA VAL A 333 8.94 10.16 21.17
C VAL A 333 7.81 9.53 21.98
N THR A 334 6.73 9.12 21.31
CA THR A 334 5.54 8.58 21.97
C THR A 334 4.85 7.49 21.15
N GLN A 335 4.21 6.54 21.82
CA GLN A 335 3.36 5.55 21.16
C GLN A 335 1.99 6.12 20.76
N ASN A 336 1.50 7.12 21.48
CA ASN A 336 0.15 7.69 21.29
C ASN A 336 0.19 9.21 21.14
N LEU A 337 -0.15 9.69 19.93
CA LEU A 337 -0.22 11.12 19.63
C LEU A 337 -1.37 11.84 20.38
N PHE A 338 -2.41 11.12 20.82
CA PHE A 338 -3.60 11.69 21.48
C PHE A 338 -3.63 11.48 22.99
N GLU A 339 -2.50 11.11 23.59
CA GLU A 339 -2.39 11.08 25.04
C GLU A 339 -2.67 12.47 25.64
N ARG A 340 -3.37 12.52 26.78
CA ARG A 340 -3.81 13.78 27.41
C ARG A 340 -2.61 14.61 27.84
N LYS A 341 -1.62 13.98 28.48
CA LYS A 341 -0.38 14.61 28.97
C LYS A 341 0.40 15.38 27.91
N ILE A 342 0.23 15.04 26.62
CA ILE A 342 1.00 15.64 25.53
C ILE A 342 0.18 16.64 24.72
N LYS A 343 -1.06 16.94 25.12
CA LYS A 343 -1.97 17.81 24.35
C LYS A 343 -1.36 19.17 24.05
N VAL A 344 -0.79 19.84 25.07
CA VAL A 344 -0.16 21.16 24.91
C VAL A 344 1.10 21.05 24.05
N ALA A 345 1.94 20.05 24.29
CA ALA A 345 3.13 19.81 23.46
C ALA A 345 2.75 19.59 21.98
N ARG A 346 1.71 18.80 21.71
CA ARG A 346 1.21 18.55 20.35
C ARG A 346 0.70 19.81 19.67
N GLN A 347 -0.01 20.68 20.39
CA GLN A 347 -0.52 21.94 19.84
C GLN A 347 0.59 22.97 19.54
N ASN A 348 1.73 22.89 20.24
CA ASN A 348 2.85 23.82 20.07
C ASN A 348 4.02 23.23 19.26
N ALA A 349 3.96 21.93 18.91
CA ALA A 349 4.97 21.30 18.08
C ALA A 349 4.97 21.92 16.68
N GLN A 350 6.15 22.32 16.21
CA GLN A 350 6.36 22.79 14.84
C GLN A 350 6.53 21.63 13.87
N TYR A 351 6.87 20.44 14.35
CA TYR A 351 7.00 19.25 13.51
C TYR A 351 6.33 18.04 14.16
N ILE A 352 5.65 17.22 13.36
CA ILE A 352 5.17 15.91 13.78
C ILE A 352 5.62 14.88 12.75
N ILE A 353 6.24 13.79 13.21
CA ILE A 353 6.52 12.61 12.38
C ILE A 353 5.59 11.49 12.82
N ILE A 354 4.78 10.99 11.90
CA ILE A 354 3.85 9.88 12.15
C ILE A 354 4.35 8.64 11.42
N MET A 355 4.73 7.63 12.19
CA MET A 355 5.12 6.31 11.66
C MET A 355 3.90 5.56 11.13
N ARG A 356 4.14 4.53 10.30
CA ARG A 356 3.13 3.53 9.94
C ARG A 356 2.48 2.94 11.20
N SER A 357 1.16 3.09 11.30
CA SER A 357 0.37 2.62 12.44
C SER A 357 -0.96 2.02 12.01
N PRO A 358 -0.98 0.72 11.64
CA PRO A 358 -2.20 0.04 11.20
C PRO A 358 -3.29 -0.01 12.29
N ASN A 359 -2.90 0.02 13.57
CA ASN A 359 -3.81 -0.02 14.71
C ASN A 359 -4.28 1.37 15.17
N SER A 360 -3.73 2.47 14.64
CA SER A 360 -4.09 3.84 15.05
C SER A 360 -4.58 4.71 13.89
N VAL A 361 -5.28 4.12 12.91
CA VAL A 361 -5.82 4.83 11.75
C VAL A 361 -6.72 6.02 12.16
N LEU A 362 -7.49 5.87 13.24
CA LEU A 362 -8.32 6.96 13.77
C LEU A 362 -7.48 8.14 14.28
N SER A 363 -6.36 7.87 14.97
CA SER A 363 -5.43 8.92 15.40
C SER A 363 -4.88 9.69 14.20
N VAL A 364 -4.46 8.99 13.15
CA VAL A 364 -4.00 9.62 11.90
C VAL A 364 -5.09 10.49 11.27
N ARG A 365 -6.33 9.98 11.20
CA ARG A 365 -7.47 10.77 10.69
C ARG A 365 -7.72 12.01 11.53
N ASN A 366 -7.71 11.88 12.86
CA ASN A 366 -8.01 12.98 13.77
C ASN A 366 -6.97 14.12 13.67
N ILE A 367 -5.68 13.80 13.54
CA ILE A 367 -4.66 14.83 13.36
C ILE A 367 -4.78 15.47 11.97
N GLY A 368 -5.12 14.67 10.95
CA GLY A 368 -5.42 15.18 9.60
C GLY A 368 -6.57 16.20 9.61
N VAL A 369 -7.67 15.90 10.31
CA VAL A 369 -8.80 16.84 10.46
C VAL A 369 -8.38 18.14 11.14
N GLN A 370 -7.53 18.06 12.17
CA GLN A 370 -7.06 19.24 12.90
C GLN A 370 -6.11 20.11 12.08
N LEU A 371 -5.19 19.49 11.32
CA LEU A 371 -4.11 20.21 10.64
C LEU A 371 -4.44 20.59 9.18
N PHE A 372 -5.33 19.83 8.53
CA PHE A 372 -5.71 19.98 7.12
C PHE A 372 -7.23 20.07 6.98
N PRO A 373 -7.88 21.09 7.59
CA PRO A 373 -9.32 21.28 7.44
C PRO A 373 -9.65 21.44 5.96
N ARG A 374 -10.69 20.75 5.49
CA ARG A 374 -11.12 20.71 4.07
C ARG A 374 -10.11 20.05 3.10
N LYS A 375 -8.94 19.60 3.57
CA LYS A 375 -7.90 18.92 2.76
C LYS A 375 -7.51 17.56 3.39
N LEU A 376 -8.48 16.88 4.04
CA LEU A 376 -8.24 15.61 4.73
C LEU A 376 -7.83 14.49 3.77
N ASP A 377 -8.46 14.38 2.60
CA ASP A 377 -8.16 13.30 1.65
C ASP A 377 -6.74 13.42 1.12
N TYR A 378 -6.28 14.64 0.85
CA TYR A 378 -4.87 14.92 0.52
C TYR A 378 -3.92 14.44 1.62
N PHE A 379 -4.21 14.76 2.89
CA PHE A 379 -3.38 14.31 4.01
C PHE A 379 -3.36 12.78 4.16
N LEU A 380 -4.54 12.13 4.06
CA LEU A 380 -4.66 10.68 4.20
C LEU A 380 -3.98 9.95 3.04
N ASP A 381 -4.03 10.49 1.84
CA ASP A 381 -3.35 9.92 0.67
C ASP A 381 -1.83 10.04 0.81
N ALA A 382 -1.32 11.22 1.19
CA ALA A 382 0.10 11.43 1.51
C ALA A 382 0.59 10.46 2.59
N TYR A 383 -0.19 10.26 3.66
CA TYR A 383 0.15 9.28 4.69
C TYR A 383 0.18 7.84 4.16
N ARG A 384 -0.80 7.43 3.35
CA ARG A 384 -0.83 6.08 2.76
C ARG A 384 0.38 5.83 1.87
N GLN A 385 0.73 6.79 1.02
CA GLN A 385 1.90 6.72 0.14
C GLN A 385 3.20 6.66 0.97
N ALA A 386 3.38 7.57 1.92
CA ALA A 386 4.55 7.66 2.78
C ALA A 386 4.74 6.42 3.69
N THR A 387 3.65 5.71 3.99
CA THR A 387 3.67 4.52 4.86
C THR A 387 3.40 3.22 4.12
N ASN A 388 3.48 3.19 2.78
CA ASN A 388 3.22 1.99 1.99
C ASN A 388 4.25 0.88 2.29
N LYS A 389 5.50 1.25 2.54
CA LYS A 389 6.58 0.33 2.95
C LYS A 389 6.62 0.15 4.48
N PRO A 390 7.12 -0.98 4.99
CA PRO A 390 7.42 -1.14 6.41
C PRO A 390 8.29 0.01 6.95
N PHE A 391 8.03 0.42 8.20
CA PHE A 391 8.72 1.54 8.86
C PHE A 391 8.60 2.91 8.16
N GLY A 392 7.75 3.03 7.14
CA GLY A 392 7.45 4.30 6.50
C GLY A 392 6.86 5.32 7.47
N TYR A 393 7.07 6.60 7.19
CA TYR A 393 6.69 7.71 8.05
C TYR A 393 6.31 8.94 7.22
N LEU A 394 5.44 9.78 7.76
CA LEU A 394 5.10 11.08 7.20
C LEU A 394 5.60 12.18 8.13
N VAL A 395 6.39 13.11 7.59
CA VAL A 395 6.77 14.36 8.25
C VAL A 395 5.71 15.42 7.95
N ILE A 396 5.25 16.09 9.01
CA ILE A 396 4.30 17.20 8.96
C ILE A 396 5.03 18.44 9.49
N ASP A 397 5.29 19.39 8.61
CA ASP A 397 5.85 20.69 8.91
C ASP A 397 4.73 21.65 9.31
N MET A 398 4.87 22.34 10.42
CA MET A 398 3.93 23.37 10.91
C MET A 398 4.71 24.60 11.37
N HIS A 399 5.98 24.71 11.00
CA HIS A 399 6.80 25.84 11.38
C HIS A 399 6.32 27.10 10.64
N ALA A 400 6.11 28.19 11.37
CA ALA A 400 5.47 29.40 10.82
C ALA A 400 6.24 30.06 9.65
N SER A 401 7.55 29.85 9.57
CA SER A 401 8.40 30.34 8.47
C SER A 401 8.68 29.29 7.39
N SER A 402 8.04 28.12 7.42
CA SER A 402 8.15 27.12 6.36
C SER A 402 7.14 27.38 5.25
N ASP A 403 7.51 27.00 4.03
CA ASP A 403 6.63 27.11 2.88
C ASP A 403 5.41 26.16 3.06
N PRO A 404 4.17 26.66 3.02
CA PRO A 404 2.96 25.84 3.09
C PRO A 404 2.87 24.74 2.02
N GLY A 405 3.57 24.89 0.89
CA GLY A 405 3.66 23.90 -0.18
C GLY A 405 4.55 22.70 0.15
N LEU A 406 5.48 22.82 1.10
CA LEU A 406 6.46 21.78 1.47
C LEU A 406 6.09 21.08 2.79
N ARG A 407 4.80 21.15 3.15
CA ARG A 407 4.27 20.80 4.47
C ARG A 407 4.32 19.31 4.78
N LEU A 408 4.14 18.46 3.76
CA LEU A 408 4.09 17.01 3.90
C LEU A 408 5.22 16.39 3.12
N ARG A 409 6.10 15.64 3.80
CA ARG A 409 7.26 14.99 3.16
C ARG A 409 7.62 13.66 3.80
N THR A 410 8.36 12.83 3.08
CA THR A 410 8.99 11.59 3.57
C THR A 410 10.38 11.44 2.96
N SER A 411 11.09 10.35 3.30
CA SER A 411 12.43 10.07 2.78
C SER A 411 13.44 11.20 3.05
N ILE A 412 13.51 11.69 4.29
CA ILE A 412 14.30 12.88 4.63
C ILE A 412 15.80 12.63 4.78
N PHE A 413 16.29 11.38 4.82
CA PHE A 413 17.70 11.06 5.11
C PHE A 413 18.58 10.99 3.87
N LYS A 414 19.88 11.32 3.98
CA LYS A 414 20.82 11.35 2.84
C LYS A 414 20.87 10.06 2.03
N GLU A 415 20.70 8.92 2.69
CA GLU A 415 20.72 7.60 2.07
C GLU A 415 19.45 7.28 1.25
N ASP A 416 18.39 8.07 1.39
CA ASP A 416 17.15 7.85 0.65
C ASP A 416 17.36 8.24 -0.83
N GLU A 417 17.05 7.31 -1.74
CA GLU A 417 17.24 7.47 -3.19
C GLU A 417 16.51 8.72 -3.75
N GLU A 418 15.31 8.99 -3.23
CA GLU A 418 14.47 10.09 -3.67
C GLU A 418 13.85 10.81 -2.47
N LYS A 419 13.91 12.16 -2.50
CA LYS A 419 13.16 13.02 -1.58
C LYS A 419 11.73 13.15 -2.09
N ILE A 420 10.76 12.86 -1.23
CA ILE A 420 9.34 12.88 -1.62
C ILE A 420 8.63 13.99 -0.85
N ILE A 421 8.04 14.92 -1.60
CA ILE A 421 7.18 15.99 -1.09
C ILE A 421 5.79 15.79 -1.69
N PHE A 422 4.77 15.82 -0.83
CA PHE A 422 3.39 15.69 -1.25
C PHE A 422 2.80 17.07 -1.48
N ILE A 423 2.12 17.24 -2.61
CA ILE A 423 1.51 18.51 -3.04
C ILE A 423 0.03 18.23 -3.37
N PRO A 424 -0.91 19.10 -2.97
CA PRO A 424 -2.32 18.91 -3.29
C PRO A 424 -2.57 19.06 -4.79
N LYS A 425 -3.42 18.20 -5.38
CA LYS A 425 -3.78 18.24 -6.81
C LYS A 425 -4.39 19.58 -7.24
N ASN A 426 -5.22 20.20 -6.37
CA ASN A 426 -5.85 21.48 -6.64
C ASN A 426 -5.38 22.51 -5.61
N ARG A 427 -4.62 23.52 -6.04
CA ARG A 427 -4.35 24.72 -5.22
C ARG A 427 -5.60 25.62 -5.25
N ALA A 428 -6.58 25.27 -4.43
CA ALA A 428 -7.61 26.22 -3.98
C ALA A 428 -7.10 27.01 -2.78
#